data_AF-A0A1W0E8D5-F1
#
_entry.id   AF-A0A1W0E8D5-F1
#
_cell.length_a   1.000
_cell.length_b   1.000
_cell.length_c   1.000
_cell.angle_alpha   90.00
_cell.angle_beta   90.00
_cell.angle_gamma   90.00
#
_symmetry.space_group_name_H-M   'P 1'
#
loop_
_entity.id
_entity.type
_entity.pdbx_description
1 polymer ?
#
loop_
_entity_poly.entity_id
_entity_poly.type
_entity_poly.pdbx_seq_one_letter_code
_entity_poly.pdbx_strand_id
1 'polypeptide(L)'
;MQKISLRELCTSIIADPCISFSDLKKYLNSKNKEECFLIASVFANVCPLYKVKTHTGKVKHRNDVDKVSELDAILLDYYTIFIKNVLNNKNDDFSYNIAAYLLDELDHFNFNDRIVAKVIEGTKNLHTKNVCLNVLKNKILNDTLGEITYLILDKCIDFKFNYFILECLLNSSFLEKCVKKRIDEENKFQHKPKAKNEEKTIYKSNLKFFGKKKISKNAIKIEKKRYKKENLNKSALKEDLEDIDYKIYVKCINALQRLYFTLLKDKNGKCLISICLGLRKYFKIIRKEFHEGIMFLLYENIIKNPEVENCFVVNSNIIKTVYVMFADAGIEFKKLMVCFNDMLSYGYFYNIKKNVLEKEISDLLFLMFFKEKQNNVDLIEVLRKLVCLRISYHLTFLDTQIQKLIIFYDVNVWESNFYEFALYQKMLK
;
A
#
# COMPACT_ATOMS: atom_id res chain seq x y z
N MET A 1 5.66 47.17 -27.63
CA MET A 1 5.63 46.21 -26.50
C MET A 1 6.34 44.94 -26.94
N GLN A 2 7.49 44.61 -26.34
CA GLN A 2 8.18 43.34 -26.62
C GLN A 2 7.29 42.19 -26.14
N LYS A 3 7.05 41.20 -27.02
CA LYS A 3 6.41 39.94 -26.64
C LYS A 3 7.37 39.21 -25.70
N ILE A 4 7.16 39.33 -24.39
CA ILE A 4 7.84 38.51 -23.38
C ILE A 4 7.50 37.05 -23.70
N SER A 5 8.53 36.19 -23.80
CA SER A 5 8.32 34.76 -24.04
C SER A 5 7.63 34.12 -22.82
N LEU A 6 6.86 33.04 -23.02
CA LEU A 6 6.20 32.35 -21.91
C LEU A 6 7.20 31.91 -20.83
N ARG A 7 8.40 31.51 -21.24
CA ARG A 7 9.47 31.10 -20.32
C ARG A 7 9.95 32.23 -19.42
N GLU A 8 10.17 33.41 -19.98
CA GLU A 8 10.54 34.62 -19.22
C GLU A 8 9.41 35.03 -18.27
N LEU A 9 8.15 34.96 -18.74
CA LEU A 9 6.98 35.22 -17.91
C LEU A 9 6.91 34.25 -16.72
N CYS A 10 6.99 32.95 -16.95
CA CYS A 10 7.00 31.93 -15.89
C CYS A 10 8.13 32.17 -14.87
N THR A 11 9.32 32.54 -15.35
CA THR A 11 10.48 32.81 -14.49
C THR A 11 10.25 34.05 -13.62
N SER A 12 9.64 35.10 -14.18
CA SER A 12 9.28 36.30 -13.44
C SER A 12 8.23 36.02 -12.36
N ILE A 13 7.22 35.19 -12.67
CA ILE A 13 6.16 34.82 -11.72
C ILE A 13 6.73 33.99 -10.56
N ILE A 14 7.66 33.07 -10.82
CA ILE A 14 8.30 32.28 -9.77
C ILE A 14 9.15 33.18 -8.85
N ALA A 15 9.81 34.20 -9.40
CA ALA A 15 10.61 35.14 -8.62
C ALA A 15 9.76 36.11 -7.79
N ASP A 16 8.67 36.63 -8.36
CA ASP A 16 7.70 37.50 -7.66
C ASP A 16 6.26 37.21 -8.12
N PRO A 17 5.52 36.38 -7.38
CA PRO A 17 4.15 36.02 -7.72
C PRO A 17 3.18 37.21 -7.73
N CYS A 18 3.49 38.31 -7.04
CA CYS A 18 2.56 39.43 -6.87
C CYS A 18 2.46 40.36 -8.09
N ILE A 19 3.52 40.42 -8.92
CA ILE A 19 3.64 41.44 -9.98
C ILE A 19 3.08 40.94 -11.33
N SER A 20 3.17 39.64 -11.61
CA SER A 20 2.98 39.11 -12.98
C SER A 20 1.94 37.99 -13.12
N PHE A 21 1.26 37.58 -12.03
CA PHE A 21 0.39 36.40 -12.09
C PHE A 21 -0.79 36.56 -13.05
N SER A 22 -1.33 37.79 -13.20
CA SER A 22 -2.46 38.09 -14.07
C SER A 22 -2.20 37.76 -15.54
N ASP A 23 -0.96 37.90 -16.00
CA ASP A 23 -0.55 37.61 -17.37
C ASP A 23 -0.54 36.12 -17.71
N LEU A 24 -0.58 35.24 -16.70
CA LEU A 24 -0.64 33.79 -16.91
C LEU A 24 -1.98 33.34 -17.52
N LYS A 25 -3.06 34.13 -17.32
CA LYS A 25 -4.45 33.77 -17.68
C LYS A 25 -4.61 33.35 -19.15
N LYS A 26 -3.92 34.03 -20.05
CA LYS A 26 -3.95 33.78 -21.51
C LYS A 26 -3.39 32.41 -21.91
N TYR A 27 -2.56 31.80 -21.07
CA TYR A 27 -1.91 30.52 -21.36
C TYR A 27 -2.54 29.31 -20.65
N LEU A 28 -3.44 29.52 -19.69
CA LEU A 28 -4.02 28.44 -18.86
C LEU A 28 -4.79 27.37 -19.67
N ASN A 29 -5.30 27.73 -20.85
CA ASN A 29 -6.00 26.84 -21.77
C ASN A 29 -5.15 26.39 -22.95
N SER A 30 -3.82 26.49 -22.85
CA SER A 30 -2.94 26.01 -23.90
C SER A 30 -3.16 24.51 -24.15
N LYS A 31 -2.98 24.11 -25.41
CA LYS A 31 -2.91 22.72 -25.85
C LYS A 31 -1.49 22.28 -26.17
N ASN A 32 -0.52 23.20 -26.10
CA ASN A 32 0.88 22.88 -26.33
C ASN A 32 1.46 22.22 -25.07
N LYS A 33 2.07 21.04 -25.25
CA LYS A 33 2.69 20.26 -24.18
C LYS A 33 3.71 21.06 -23.38
N GLU A 34 4.63 21.75 -24.05
CA GLU A 34 5.73 22.49 -23.40
C GLU A 34 5.19 23.66 -22.58
N GLU A 35 4.21 24.39 -23.13
CA GLU A 35 3.55 25.49 -22.43
C GLU A 35 2.82 24.98 -21.19
N CYS A 36 2.10 23.86 -21.30
CA CYS A 36 1.39 23.28 -20.16
C CYS A 36 2.35 22.80 -19.06
N PHE A 37 3.51 22.25 -19.41
CA PHE A 37 4.54 21.89 -18.43
C PHE A 37 5.15 23.12 -17.74
N LEU A 38 5.41 24.19 -18.49
CA LEU A 38 5.90 25.45 -17.92
C LEU A 38 4.89 26.09 -16.96
N ILE A 39 3.60 25.98 -17.26
CA ILE A 39 2.54 26.47 -16.37
C ILE A 39 2.44 25.58 -15.13
N ALA A 40 2.53 24.25 -15.30
CA ALA A 40 2.53 23.32 -14.19
C ALA A 40 3.69 23.59 -13.21
N SER A 41 4.89 23.89 -13.73
CA SER A 41 6.05 24.22 -12.89
C SER A 41 5.87 25.55 -12.15
N VAL A 42 5.23 26.55 -12.74
CA VAL A 42 4.85 27.78 -12.02
C VAL A 42 3.97 27.46 -10.82
N PHE A 43 2.92 26.64 -11.01
CA PHE A 43 2.07 26.24 -9.87
C PHE A 43 2.85 25.45 -8.82
N ALA A 44 3.71 24.51 -9.22
CA ALA A 44 4.54 23.74 -8.30
C ALA A 44 5.42 24.63 -7.40
N ASN A 45 5.90 25.76 -7.92
CA ASN A 45 6.79 26.67 -7.19
C ASN A 45 6.06 27.75 -6.38
N VAL A 46 4.86 28.15 -6.81
CA VAL A 46 4.11 29.28 -6.21
C VAL A 46 3.01 28.81 -5.25
N CYS A 47 2.49 27.59 -5.42
CA CYS A 47 1.40 27.10 -4.59
C CYS A 47 1.83 26.99 -3.11
N PRO A 48 1.00 27.48 -2.17
CA PRO A 48 1.31 27.42 -0.76
C PRO A 48 1.12 25.99 -0.21
N LEU A 49 1.83 25.69 0.89
CA LEU A 49 1.75 24.41 1.60
C LEU A 49 0.45 24.21 2.41
N TYR A 50 -0.63 24.90 2.03
CA TYR A 50 -1.96 24.81 2.66
C TYR A 50 -3.07 24.74 1.63
N LYS A 51 -4.22 24.19 2.04
CA LYS A 51 -5.42 24.15 1.20
C LYS A 51 -6.23 25.43 1.35
N VAL A 52 -6.61 26.03 0.22
CA VAL A 52 -7.44 27.24 0.16
C VAL A 52 -8.92 26.84 0.10
N LYS A 53 -9.76 27.37 1.00
CA LYS A 53 -11.21 27.11 1.02
C LYS A 53 -12.00 28.40 0.81
N THR A 54 -12.21 28.75 -0.46
CA THR A 54 -12.93 29.96 -0.88
C THR A 54 -14.38 30.04 -0.37
N HIS A 55 -15.12 28.93 -0.35
CA HIS A 55 -16.51 28.88 0.16
C HIS A 55 -16.63 29.28 1.64
N THR A 56 -15.58 29.04 2.43
CA THR A 56 -15.54 29.46 3.84
C THR A 56 -14.76 30.75 4.08
N GLY A 57 -14.12 31.33 3.06
CA GLY A 57 -13.22 32.48 3.19
C GLY A 57 -12.00 32.22 4.08
N LYS A 58 -11.63 30.94 4.26
CA LYS A 58 -10.65 30.49 5.24
C LYS A 58 -9.53 29.67 4.61
N VAL A 59 -8.31 29.85 5.10
CA VAL A 59 -7.18 28.97 4.82
C VAL A 59 -7.08 27.94 5.95
N LYS A 60 -6.85 26.66 5.62
CA LYS A 60 -6.57 25.62 6.62
C LYS A 60 -5.05 25.46 6.76
N HIS A 61 -4.45 26.13 7.73
CA HIS A 61 -3.02 25.97 8.03
C HIS A 61 -2.81 25.80 9.54
N ARG A 62 -2.33 24.62 9.96
CA ARG A 62 -1.81 24.35 11.32
C ARG A 62 -2.68 24.89 12.48
N ASN A 63 -3.99 24.66 12.42
CA ASN A 63 -5.01 25.07 13.41
C ASN A 63 -5.33 26.57 13.49
N ASP A 64 -4.62 27.42 12.75
CA ASP A 64 -4.99 28.83 12.58
C ASP A 64 -5.91 28.98 11.36
N VAL A 65 -6.94 29.81 11.51
CA VAL A 65 -7.92 30.12 10.48
C VAL A 65 -7.61 31.52 9.97
N ASP A 66 -6.78 31.59 8.94
CA ASP A 66 -6.46 32.85 8.28
C ASP A 66 -7.49 33.18 7.19
N LYS A 67 -7.69 34.48 6.94
CA LYS A 67 -8.51 34.94 5.81
C LYS A 67 -7.75 34.67 4.51
N VAL A 68 -8.47 34.18 3.51
CA VAL A 68 -7.95 34.01 2.14
C VAL A 68 -7.51 35.37 1.61
N SER A 69 -6.27 35.49 1.16
CA SER A 69 -5.78 36.71 0.52
C SER A 69 -6.33 36.84 -0.91
N GLU A 70 -6.27 38.04 -1.49
CA GLU A 70 -6.64 38.23 -2.91
C GLU A 70 -5.76 37.38 -3.84
N LEU A 71 -4.48 37.24 -3.51
CA LEU A 71 -3.55 36.41 -4.27
C LEU A 71 -3.92 34.92 -4.19
N ASP A 72 -4.33 34.42 -3.02
CA ASP A 72 -4.79 33.04 -2.86
C ASP A 72 -6.04 32.76 -3.72
N ALA A 73 -6.95 33.73 -3.80
CA ALA A 73 -8.16 33.61 -4.59
C ALA A 73 -7.84 33.55 -6.09
N ILE A 74 -6.96 34.44 -6.57
CA ILE A 74 -6.50 34.47 -7.98
C ILE A 74 -5.73 33.19 -8.32
N LEU A 75 -4.80 32.77 -7.46
CA LEU A 75 -4.02 31.56 -7.62
C LEU A 75 -4.93 30.33 -7.74
N LEU A 76 -5.89 30.18 -6.83
CA LEU A 76 -6.82 29.04 -6.87
C LEU A 76 -7.72 29.08 -8.10
N ASP A 77 -8.20 30.25 -8.52
CA ASP A 77 -9.03 30.39 -9.72
C ASP A 77 -8.25 29.94 -10.97
N TYR A 78 -7.02 30.44 -11.13
CA TYR A 78 -6.18 30.12 -12.27
C TYR A 78 -5.75 28.66 -12.27
N TYR A 79 -5.39 28.12 -11.09
CA TYR A 79 -5.12 26.71 -10.92
C TYR A 79 -6.34 25.85 -11.27
N THR A 80 -7.54 26.27 -10.89
CA THR A 80 -8.78 25.57 -11.21
C THR A 80 -9.02 25.51 -12.72
N ILE A 81 -8.79 26.61 -13.44
CA ILE A 81 -8.92 26.65 -14.91
C ILE A 81 -7.91 25.68 -15.54
N PHE A 82 -6.65 25.77 -15.15
CA PHE A 82 -5.57 24.92 -15.66
C PHE A 82 -5.83 23.43 -15.39
N ILE A 83 -6.16 23.07 -14.15
CA ILE A 83 -6.44 21.69 -13.76
C ILE A 83 -7.66 21.14 -14.51
N LYS A 84 -8.72 21.93 -14.73
CA LYS A 84 -9.86 21.49 -15.55
C LYS A 84 -9.43 21.12 -16.97
N ASN A 85 -8.54 21.89 -17.58
CA ASN A 85 -7.98 21.56 -18.90
C ASN A 85 -7.21 20.23 -18.86
N VAL A 86 -6.32 20.05 -17.88
CA VAL A 86 -5.54 18.80 -17.71
C VAL A 86 -6.45 17.59 -17.47
N LEU A 87 -7.46 17.71 -16.61
CA LEU A 87 -8.34 16.60 -16.24
C LEU A 87 -9.28 16.19 -17.38
N ASN A 88 -9.83 17.16 -18.13
CA ASN A 88 -10.83 16.91 -19.17
C ASN A 88 -10.25 16.25 -20.44
N ASN A 89 -8.95 16.37 -20.70
CA ASN A 89 -8.30 15.78 -21.86
C ASN A 89 -8.04 14.28 -21.65
N LYS A 90 -9.02 13.41 -21.94
CA LYS A 90 -8.94 11.96 -21.64
C LYS A 90 -8.00 11.14 -22.53
N ASN A 91 -7.74 11.60 -23.75
CA ASN A 91 -7.01 10.81 -24.75
C ASN A 91 -5.60 11.34 -25.02
N ASP A 92 -5.10 12.22 -24.16
CA ASP A 92 -3.83 12.88 -24.38
C ASP A 92 -2.78 12.42 -23.37
N ASP A 93 -1.71 11.81 -23.88
CA ASP A 93 -0.60 11.28 -23.10
C ASP A 93 0.07 12.38 -22.26
N PHE A 94 0.21 13.60 -22.77
CA PHE A 94 0.89 14.63 -22.00
C PHE A 94 0.05 15.09 -20.80
N SER A 95 -1.28 15.11 -20.90
CA SER A 95 -2.16 15.41 -19.75
C SER A 95 -1.93 14.50 -18.55
N TYR A 96 -1.68 13.20 -18.78
CA TYR A 96 -1.36 12.24 -17.72
C TYR A 96 0.00 12.52 -17.10
N ASN A 97 1.01 12.87 -17.91
CA ASN A 97 2.34 13.22 -17.41
C ASN A 97 2.31 14.51 -16.57
N ILE A 98 1.50 15.50 -16.97
CA ILE A 98 1.31 16.73 -16.20
C ILE A 98 0.58 16.42 -14.89
N ALA A 99 -0.48 15.61 -14.91
CA ALA A 99 -1.16 15.19 -13.69
C ALA A 99 -0.22 14.41 -12.74
N ALA A 100 0.65 13.55 -13.27
CA ALA A 100 1.65 12.84 -12.50
C ALA A 100 2.68 13.80 -11.87
N TYR A 101 3.17 14.77 -12.63
CA TYR A 101 4.06 15.82 -12.12
C TYR A 101 3.41 16.65 -11.02
N LEU A 102 2.17 17.10 -11.22
CA LEU A 102 1.44 17.87 -10.22
C LEU A 102 1.11 17.05 -8.98
N LEU A 103 0.84 15.75 -9.10
CA LEU A 103 0.69 14.88 -7.94
C LEU A 103 2.01 14.77 -7.18
N ASP A 104 3.15 14.71 -7.87
CA ASP A 104 4.44 14.59 -7.22
C ASP A 104 4.81 15.84 -6.43
N GLU A 105 4.55 17.03 -6.99
CA GLU A 105 4.91 18.31 -6.38
C GLU A 105 3.82 18.90 -5.45
N LEU A 106 2.54 18.65 -5.74
CA LEU A 106 1.40 19.38 -5.16
C LEU A 106 0.30 18.47 -4.57
N ASP A 107 0.66 17.31 -4.05
CA ASP A 107 -0.26 16.38 -3.37
C ASP A 107 -1.02 16.97 -2.16
N HIS A 108 -0.44 17.98 -1.52
CA HIS A 108 -0.99 18.72 -0.40
C HIS A 108 -2.01 19.80 -0.79
N PHE A 109 -2.07 20.21 -2.07
CA PHE A 109 -2.89 21.32 -2.53
C PHE A 109 -4.29 20.88 -2.97
N ASN A 110 -5.12 21.82 -3.44
CA ASN A 110 -6.49 21.57 -3.88
C ASN A 110 -6.55 20.58 -5.08
N PHE A 111 -7.69 19.90 -5.27
CA PHE A 111 -7.96 18.94 -6.37
C PHE A 111 -7.14 17.64 -6.38
N ASN A 112 -6.44 17.32 -5.30
CA ASN A 112 -5.63 16.11 -5.20
C ASN A 112 -6.41 14.81 -5.48
N ASP A 113 -7.68 14.72 -5.07
CA ASP A 113 -8.57 13.60 -5.36
C ASP A 113 -8.78 13.35 -6.86
N ARG A 114 -8.97 14.42 -7.64
CA ARG A 114 -9.16 14.34 -9.09
C ARG A 114 -7.87 14.08 -9.83
N ILE A 115 -6.77 14.65 -9.36
CA ILE A 115 -5.43 14.39 -9.90
C ILE A 115 -5.07 12.92 -9.70
N VAL A 116 -5.27 12.37 -8.50
CA VAL A 116 -5.05 10.93 -8.21
C VAL A 116 -5.86 10.06 -9.17
N ALA A 117 -7.15 10.36 -9.38
CA ALA A 117 -7.98 9.63 -10.32
C ALA A 117 -7.42 9.65 -11.76
N LYS A 118 -6.95 10.82 -12.22
CA LYS A 118 -6.33 10.99 -13.54
C LYS A 118 -5.04 10.19 -13.67
N VAL A 119 -4.18 10.21 -12.65
CA VAL A 119 -2.91 9.45 -12.64
C VAL A 119 -3.19 7.94 -12.64
N ILE A 120 -4.17 7.47 -11.88
CA ILE A 120 -4.60 6.06 -11.90
C ILE A 120 -5.09 5.65 -13.29
N GLU A 121 -5.89 6.49 -13.95
CA GLU A 121 -6.34 6.25 -15.32
C GLU A 121 -5.14 6.15 -16.30
N GLY A 122 -4.14 7.02 -16.12
CA GLY A 122 -2.89 7.00 -16.89
C GLY A 122 -2.07 5.71 -16.76
N THR A 123 -2.23 4.93 -15.69
CA THR A 123 -1.54 3.64 -15.53
C THR A 123 -1.94 2.57 -16.56
N LYS A 124 -3.03 2.81 -17.29
CA LYS A 124 -3.50 1.93 -18.38
C LYS A 124 -2.84 2.25 -19.73
N ASN A 125 -2.35 3.46 -19.91
CA ASN A 125 -1.83 3.92 -21.18
C ASN A 125 -0.36 3.51 -21.33
N LEU A 126 -0.01 2.85 -22.44
CA LEU A 126 1.32 2.29 -22.67
C LEU A 126 2.44 3.34 -22.52
N HIS A 127 2.23 4.57 -23.00
CA HIS A 127 3.26 5.62 -23.03
C HIS A 127 3.48 6.31 -21.68
N THR A 128 2.46 6.35 -20.82
CA THR A 128 2.49 7.10 -19.55
C THR A 128 2.41 6.19 -18.32
N LYS A 129 2.17 4.90 -18.51
CA LYS A 129 2.03 3.89 -17.47
C LYS A 129 3.16 3.93 -16.46
N ASN A 130 4.42 3.90 -16.92
CA ASN A 130 5.57 3.83 -16.03
C ASN A 130 5.73 5.11 -15.19
N VAL A 131 5.49 6.27 -15.80
CA VAL A 131 5.55 7.58 -15.10
C VAL A 131 4.47 7.61 -14.01
N CYS A 132 3.22 7.29 -14.37
CA CYS A 132 2.10 7.29 -13.43
C CYS A 132 2.29 6.27 -12.30
N LEU A 133 2.76 5.05 -12.62
CA LEU A 133 3.04 4.01 -11.63
C LEU A 133 4.14 4.43 -10.66
N ASN A 134 5.22 5.05 -11.14
CA ASN A 134 6.32 5.49 -10.30
C ASN A 134 5.89 6.58 -9.31
N VAL A 135 5.10 7.56 -9.76
CA VAL A 135 4.56 8.60 -8.87
C VAL A 135 3.64 7.97 -7.82
N LEU A 136 2.70 7.12 -8.21
CA LEU A 136 1.80 6.44 -7.26
C LEU A 136 2.57 5.57 -6.26
N LYS A 137 3.59 4.82 -6.72
CA LYS A 137 4.47 4.03 -5.87
C LYS A 137 5.16 4.92 -4.83
N ASN A 138 5.80 6.00 -5.27
CA ASN A 138 6.51 6.92 -4.38
C ASN A 138 5.56 7.51 -3.33
N LYS A 139 4.36 7.91 -3.74
CA LYS A 139 3.35 8.45 -2.82
C LYS A 139 2.88 7.41 -1.80
N ILE A 140 2.58 6.18 -2.21
CA ILE A 140 2.16 5.11 -1.29
C ILE A 140 3.25 4.77 -0.26
N LEU A 141 4.52 4.76 -0.67
CA LEU A 141 5.64 4.44 0.20
C LEU A 141 5.90 5.55 1.23
N ASN A 142 5.85 6.80 0.78
CA ASN A 142 6.26 7.97 1.57
C ASN A 142 5.11 8.68 2.30
N ASP A 143 3.86 8.32 2.04
CA ASP A 143 2.71 8.90 2.72
C ASP A 143 2.66 8.43 4.18
N THR A 144 2.98 9.35 5.09
CA THR A 144 3.03 9.07 6.53
C THR A 144 1.70 9.33 7.24
N LEU A 145 0.81 10.14 6.65
CA LEU A 145 -0.46 10.57 7.22
C LEU A 145 -1.66 9.79 6.67
N GLY A 146 -1.49 9.12 5.52
CA GLY A 146 -2.50 8.29 4.90
C GLY A 146 -3.48 9.03 4.00
N GLU A 147 -3.38 10.37 3.86
CA GLU A 147 -4.32 11.14 3.04
C GLU A 147 -4.26 10.72 1.57
N ILE A 148 -3.06 10.52 1.01
CA ILE A 148 -2.88 10.16 -0.40
C ILE A 148 -3.13 8.68 -0.61
N THR A 149 -2.67 7.83 0.30
CA THR A 149 -2.93 6.39 0.29
C THR A 149 -4.43 6.10 0.29
N TYR A 150 -5.21 6.82 1.11
CA TYR A 150 -6.67 6.76 1.10
C TYR A 150 -7.23 7.10 -0.29
N LEU A 151 -6.84 8.24 -0.86
CA LEU A 151 -7.36 8.69 -2.16
C LEU A 151 -7.05 7.67 -3.26
N ILE A 152 -5.85 7.09 -3.24
CA ILE A 152 -5.47 6.05 -4.20
C ILE A 152 -6.39 4.83 -4.04
N LEU A 153 -6.55 4.33 -2.80
CA LEU A 153 -7.43 3.19 -2.51
C LEU A 153 -8.88 3.42 -2.94
N ASP A 154 -9.43 4.60 -2.63
CA ASP A 154 -10.80 5.00 -2.97
C ASP A 154 -11.03 5.00 -4.50
N LYS A 155 -10.04 5.49 -5.26
CA LYS A 155 -10.15 5.64 -6.72
C LYS A 155 -9.74 4.41 -7.52
N CYS A 156 -8.97 3.47 -6.95
CA CYS A 156 -8.49 2.30 -7.68
C CYS A 156 -9.62 1.51 -8.36
N ILE A 157 -10.69 1.20 -7.62
CA ILE A 157 -11.81 0.37 -8.11
C ILE A 157 -12.54 1.08 -9.25
N ASP A 158 -12.89 2.35 -9.05
CA ASP A 158 -13.69 3.13 -10.00
C ASP A 158 -12.96 3.32 -11.34
N PHE A 159 -11.63 3.34 -11.32
CA PHE A 159 -10.80 3.63 -12.49
C PHE A 159 -10.07 2.40 -13.06
N LYS A 160 -10.47 1.15 -12.77
CA LYS A 160 -9.85 -0.09 -13.33
C LYS A 160 -8.32 -0.02 -13.38
N PHE A 161 -7.72 0.20 -12.23
CA PHE A 161 -6.31 0.47 -12.03
C PHE A 161 -5.35 -0.65 -12.47
N ASN A 162 -4.06 -0.33 -12.62
CA ASN A 162 -3.01 -1.32 -12.85
C ASN A 162 -2.66 -2.10 -11.57
N TYR A 163 -2.66 -3.44 -11.65
CA TYR A 163 -2.48 -4.33 -10.49
C TYR A 163 -1.16 -4.15 -9.73
N PHE A 164 -0.14 -3.54 -10.34
CA PHE A 164 1.11 -3.20 -9.67
C PHE A 164 0.91 -2.26 -8.47
N ILE A 165 -0.18 -1.51 -8.43
CA ILE A 165 -0.54 -0.70 -7.25
C ILE A 165 -0.79 -1.60 -6.02
N LEU A 166 -1.33 -2.82 -6.19
CA LEU A 166 -1.50 -3.76 -5.07
C LEU A 166 -0.16 -4.13 -4.46
N GLU A 167 0.87 -4.35 -5.28
CA GLU A 167 2.23 -4.64 -4.81
C GLU A 167 2.85 -3.44 -4.09
N CYS A 168 2.56 -2.22 -4.56
CA CYS A 168 2.99 -1.00 -3.88
C CYS A 168 2.32 -0.86 -2.50
N LEU A 169 1.02 -1.18 -2.40
CA LEU A 169 0.28 -1.13 -1.15
C LEU A 169 0.85 -2.09 -0.10
N LEU A 170 1.40 -3.24 -0.50
CA LEU A 170 2.08 -4.17 0.42
C LEU A 170 3.26 -3.52 1.15
N ASN A 171 3.82 -2.43 0.63
CA ASN A 171 4.97 -1.74 1.22
C ASN A 171 4.59 -0.36 1.78
N SER A 172 3.29 -0.07 1.94
CA SER A 172 2.83 1.20 2.50
C SER A 172 3.23 1.35 3.96
N SER A 173 4.03 2.37 4.26
CA SER A 173 4.45 2.71 5.62
C SER A 173 3.26 3.10 6.51
N PHE A 174 2.27 3.81 5.97
CA PHE A 174 1.04 4.14 6.67
C PHE A 174 0.20 2.91 7.06
N LEU A 175 -0.03 1.98 6.14
CA LEU A 175 -0.81 0.77 6.44
C LEU A 175 -0.10 -0.11 7.49
N GLU A 176 1.23 -0.19 7.44
CA GLU A 176 2.01 -0.85 8.50
C GLU A 176 1.83 -0.18 9.87
N LYS A 177 1.86 1.16 9.93
CA LYS A 177 1.56 1.89 11.15
C LYS A 177 0.14 1.60 11.65
N CYS A 178 -0.85 1.50 10.76
CA CYS A 178 -2.23 1.14 11.12
C CYS A 178 -2.32 -0.24 11.79
N VAL A 179 -1.59 -1.23 11.26
CA VAL A 179 -1.52 -2.57 11.87
C VAL A 179 -0.85 -2.52 13.24
N LYS A 180 0.28 -1.81 13.37
CA LYS A 180 0.97 -1.64 14.66
C LYS A 180 0.06 -1.00 15.71
N LYS A 181 -0.61 0.10 15.36
CA LYS A 181 -1.60 0.77 16.24
C LYS A 181 -2.67 -0.21 16.71
N ARG A 182 -3.20 -1.05 15.82
CA ARG A 182 -4.21 -2.06 16.18
C ARG A 182 -3.67 -3.12 17.14
N ILE A 183 -2.45 -3.60 16.91
CA ILE A 183 -1.78 -4.56 17.80
C ILE A 183 -1.55 -3.95 19.19
N ASP A 184 -1.07 -2.70 19.23
CA ASP A 184 -0.81 -1.99 20.48
C ASP A 184 -2.10 -1.74 21.27
N GLU A 185 -3.20 -1.39 20.59
CA GLU A 185 -4.52 -1.31 21.19
C GLU A 185 -4.96 -2.64 21.80
N GLU A 186 -4.89 -3.75 21.05
CA GLU A 186 -5.25 -5.09 21.54
C GLU A 186 -4.41 -5.53 22.75
N ASN A 187 -3.10 -5.25 22.74
CA ASN A 187 -2.19 -5.57 23.84
C ASN A 187 -2.46 -4.72 25.10
N LYS A 188 -2.85 -3.44 24.94
CA LYS A 188 -3.25 -2.57 26.06
C LYS A 188 -4.49 -3.09 26.80
N PHE A 189 -5.38 -3.81 26.12
CA PHE A 189 -6.53 -4.45 26.75
C PHE A 189 -6.19 -5.78 27.46
N GLN A 190 -5.09 -6.43 27.08
CA GLN A 190 -4.62 -7.69 27.71
C GLN A 190 -3.66 -7.45 28.88
N HIS A 191 -2.95 -6.33 28.91
CA HIS A 191 -2.15 -5.89 30.04
C HIS A 191 -2.56 -4.47 30.43
N LYS A 192 -3.26 -4.33 31.56
CA LYS A 192 -3.32 -3.06 32.31
C LYS A 192 -2.12 -2.99 33.27
N PRO A 193 -0.98 -2.39 32.91
CA PRO A 193 -0.12 -1.81 33.92
C PRO A 193 -0.72 -0.46 34.33
N LYS A 194 -0.82 -0.27 35.65
CA LYS A 194 -1.20 0.99 36.29
C LYS A 194 -0.29 2.12 35.80
N ALA A 195 -0.90 3.28 35.58
CA ALA A 195 -0.22 4.52 35.25
C ALA A 195 0.96 4.80 36.19
N LYS A 196 2.10 5.18 35.63
CA LYS A 196 3.12 5.94 36.32
C LYS A 196 3.42 7.20 35.52
N ASN A 197 2.88 8.30 36.03
CA ASN A 197 3.44 9.63 35.83
C ASN A 197 4.85 9.62 36.41
N GLU A 198 5.87 9.76 35.57
CA GLU A 198 7.19 10.18 36.03
C GLU A 198 7.72 11.27 35.10
N GLU A 199 7.67 12.49 35.63
CA GLU A 199 8.40 13.67 35.19
C GLU A 199 9.88 13.33 34.94
N LYS A 200 10.44 13.79 33.82
CA LYS A 200 11.90 13.92 33.69
C LYS A 200 12.26 15.31 33.20
N THR A 201 12.55 16.14 34.20
CA THR A 201 13.33 17.36 34.14
C THR A 201 14.79 17.11 33.74
N ILE A 202 15.33 18.09 32.99
CA ILE A 202 16.75 18.51 32.88
C ILE A 202 17.69 17.63 32.04
N TYR A 203 18.11 18.18 30.90
CA TYR A 203 19.54 18.35 30.57
C TYR A 203 19.68 19.62 29.71
N LYS A 204 20.32 20.66 30.26
CA LYS A 204 20.90 21.74 29.46
C LYS A 204 22.38 21.81 29.78
N SER A 205 23.17 21.25 28.88
CA SER A 205 24.62 21.33 28.87
C SER A 205 25.06 22.76 28.53
N ASN A 206 26.12 23.18 29.22
CA ASN A 206 26.82 24.43 28.99
C ASN A 206 27.53 24.40 27.64
N LEU A 207 27.06 25.21 26.69
CA LEU A 207 27.83 25.61 25.52
C LEU A 207 27.87 27.14 25.47
N LYS A 208 29.01 27.70 25.89
CA LYS A 208 29.40 29.07 25.54
C LYS A 208 30.03 29.00 24.15
N PHE A 209 29.49 29.73 23.16
CA PHE A 209 30.32 30.42 22.18
C PHE A 209 29.60 31.49 21.33
N PHE A 210 30.36 32.58 21.13
CA PHE A 210 30.32 33.73 20.22
C PHE A 210 29.14 34.72 20.12
N GLY A 211 29.50 36.00 20.29
CA GLY A 211 29.09 37.11 19.43
C GLY A 211 27.64 37.60 19.51
N LYS A 212 27.14 37.99 20.69
CA LYS A 212 25.82 38.65 20.78
C LYS A 212 25.86 40.04 20.14
N LYS A 213 25.26 40.19 18.96
CA LYS A 213 24.75 41.50 18.49
C LYS A 213 23.81 42.07 19.57
N LYS A 214 23.95 43.36 19.89
CA LYS A 214 23.07 44.06 20.85
C LYS A 214 21.64 44.12 20.29
N ILE A 215 20.82 43.14 20.65
CA ILE A 215 19.39 43.11 20.35
C ILE A 215 18.63 43.84 21.48
N SER A 216 17.65 44.67 21.14
CA SER A 216 16.87 45.43 22.12
C SER A 216 16.10 44.50 23.08
N LYS A 217 15.84 44.96 24.32
CA LYS A 217 15.11 44.18 25.34
C LYS A 217 13.72 43.73 24.86
N ASN A 218 13.07 44.50 23.98
CA ASN A 218 11.77 44.15 23.38
C ASN A 218 11.89 43.05 22.33
N ALA A 219 12.88 43.11 21.44
CA ALA A 219 13.14 42.04 20.47
C ALA A 219 13.52 40.72 21.15
N ILE A 220 14.25 40.75 22.28
CA ILE A 220 14.52 39.56 23.10
C ILE A 220 13.23 38.98 23.71
N LYS A 221 12.29 39.82 24.17
CA LYS A 221 10.99 39.35 24.69
C LYS A 221 10.13 38.73 23.58
N ILE A 222 10.10 39.34 22.40
CA ILE A 222 9.38 38.83 21.23
C ILE A 222 9.98 37.50 20.78
N GLU A 223 11.31 37.40 20.67
CA GLU A 223 11.99 36.19 20.24
C GLU A 223 11.84 35.05 21.26
N LYS A 224 11.87 35.36 22.58
CA LYS A 224 11.56 34.36 23.62
C LYS A 224 10.12 33.85 23.53
N LYS A 225 9.16 34.72 23.22
CA LYS A 225 7.75 34.32 23.01
C LYS A 225 7.61 33.46 21.75
N ARG A 226 8.24 33.87 20.64
CA ARG A 226 8.28 33.11 19.38
C ARG A 226 8.89 31.72 19.59
N TYR A 227 10.05 31.63 20.22
CA TYR A 227 10.77 30.37 20.47
C TYR A 227 9.99 29.43 21.40
N LYS A 228 9.32 29.98 22.43
CA LYS A 228 8.40 29.18 23.27
C LYS A 228 7.22 28.63 22.46
N LYS A 229 6.59 29.46 21.62
CA LYS A 229 5.49 29.05 20.74
C LYS A 229 5.96 28.01 19.71
N GLU A 230 7.15 28.19 19.15
CA GLU A 230 7.77 27.27 18.19
C GLU A 230 8.09 25.90 18.82
N ASN A 231 8.61 25.87 20.05
CA ASN A 231 8.89 24.62 20.76
C ASN A 231 7.61 23.90 21.22
N LEU A 232 6.61 24.63 21.70
CA LEU A 232 5.28 24.07 22.02
C LEU A 232 4.62 23.48 20.76
N ASN A 233 4.72 24.19 19.63
CA ASN A 233 4.24 23.67 18.36
C ASN A 233 5.03 22.45 17.90
N LYS A 234 6.36 22.41 18.10
CA LYS A 234 7.20 21.24 17.76
C LYS A 234 6.88 20.00 18.61
N SER A 235 6.58 20.16 19.89
CA SER A 235 6.17 19.04 20.76
C SER A 235 4.77 18.56 20.41
N ALA A 236 3.81 19.47 20.21
CA ALA A 236 2.47 19.12 19.77
C ALA A 236 2.47 18.48 18.37
N LEU A 237 3.30 19.00 17.45
CA LEU A 237 3.51 18.40 16.13
C LEU A 237 4.09 16.99 16.21
N LYS A 238 5.01 16.71 17.14
CA LYS A 238 5.53 15.34 17.29
C LYS A 238 4.44 14.38 17.77
N GLU A 239 3.63 14.78 18.75
CA GLU A 239 2.50 13.96 19.22
C GLU A 239 1.42 13.79 18.12
N ASP A 240 1.07 14.85 17.37
CA ASP A 240 0.09 14.81 16.28
C ASP A 240 0.60 14.10 15.01
N LEU A 241 1.91 14.11 14.74
CA LEU A 241 2.52 13.42 13.60
C LEU A 241 2.77 11.93 13.89
N GLU A 242 2.83 11.54 15.17
CA GLU A 242 2.99 10.16 15.60
C GLU A 242 1.63 9.44 15.74
N ASP A 243 0.56 10.16 16.09
CA ASP A 243 -0.78 9.57 16.15
C ASP A 243 -1.51 9.60 14.81
N ILE A 244 -2.11 8.48 14.45
CA ILE A 244 -2.88 8.36 13.21
C ILE A 244 -4.24 9.03 13.42
N ASP A 245 -4.57 10.02 12.57
CA ASP A 245 -5.92 10.60 12.50
C ASP A 245 -6.96 9.47 12.31
N TYR A 246 -7.82 9.30 13.30
CA TYR A 246 -8.80 8.22 13.34
C TYR A 246 -9.76 8.23 12.14
N LYS A 247 -10.11 9.42 11.61
CA LYS A 247 -10.98 9.52 10.42
C LYS A 247 -10.26 9.01 9.17
N ILE A 248 -8.98 9.33 9.02
CA ILE A 248 -8.17 8.84 7.90
C ILE A 248 -7.95 7.33 8.03
N TYR A 249 -7.63 6.85 9.24
CA TYR A 249 -7.53 5.42 9.56
C TYR A 249 -8.77 4.63 9.10
N VAL A 250 -9.96 5.05 9.54
CA VAL A 250 -11.23 4.37 9.18
C VAL A 250 -11.48 4.41 7.68
N LYS A 251 -11.23 5.56 7.03
CA LYS A 251 -11.39 5.70 5.57
C LYS A 251 -10.46 4.78 4.79
N CYS A 252 -9.18 4.74 5.15
CA CYS A 252 -8.19 3.85 4.54
C CYS A 252 -8.59 2.39 4.67
N ILE A 253 -8.98 1.95 5.88
CA ILE A 253 -9.37 0.56 6.12
C ILE A 253 -10.60 0.18 5.30
N ASN A 254 -11.64 1.01 5.30
CA ASN A 254 -12.85 0.74 4.54
C ASN A 254 -12.56 0.67 3.03
N ALA A 255 -11.70 1.55 2.52
CA ALA A 255 -11.31 1.54 1.12
C ALA A 255 -10.48 0.30 0.76
N LEU A 256 -9.53 -0.09 1.62
CA LEU A 256 -8.72 -1.30 1.45
C LEU A 256 -9.59 -2.57 1.47
N GLN A 257 -10.52 -2.66 2.42
CA GLN A 257 -11.48 -3.75 2.50
C GLN A 257 -12.33 -3.82 1.22
N ARG A 258 -12.94 -2.70 0.81
CA ARG A 258 -13.75 -2.62 -0.41
C ARG A 258 -12.95 -3.08 -1.64
N LEU A 259 -11.68 -2.68 -1.74
CA LEU A 259 -10.79 -3.09 -2.82
C LEU A 259 -10.59 -4.61 -2.83
N TYR A 260 -10.24 -5.22 -1.70
CA TYR A 260 -10.06 -6.67 -1.61
C TYR A 260 -11.34 -7.45 -1.88
N PHE A 261 -12.48 -7.05 -1.29
CA PHE A 261 -13.77 -7.71 -1.54
C PHE A 261 -14.17 -7.65 -3.01
N THR A 262 -14.01 -6.50 -3.65
CA THR A 262 -14.38 -6.33 -5.06
C THR A 262 -13.52 -7.24 -5.93
N LEU A 263 -12.20 -7.23 -5.76
CA LEU A 263 -11.30 -8.03 -6.59
C LEU A 263 -11.46 -9.54 -6.38
N LEU A 264 -11.73 -9.98 -5.14
CA LEU A 264 -12.04 -11.38 -4.85
C LEU A 264 -13.39 -11.79 -5.47
N LYS A 265 -14.41 -10.93 -5.39
CA LYS A 265 -15.72 -11.19 -5.98
C LYS A 265 -15.65 -11.30 -7.51
N ASP A 266 -14.84 -10.45 -8.15
CA ASP A 266 -14.64 -10.42 -9.60
C ASP A 266 -13.78 -11.59 -10.12
N LYS A 267 -13.26 -12.44 -9.23
CA LYS A 267 -12.36 -13.57 -9.52
C LYS A 267 -11.16 -13.19 -10.41
N ASN A 268 -10.59 -12.01 -10.15
CA ASN A 268 -9.51 -11.46 -10.96
C ASN A 268 -8.15 -12.14 -10.66
N GLY A 269 -7.86 -13.22 -11.40
CA GLY A 269 -6.67 -14.05 -11.19
C GLY A 269 -5.34 -13.29 -11.10
N LYS A 270 -5.18 -12.19 -11.85
CA LYS A 270 -3.95 -11.37 -11.85
C LYS A 270 -3.68 -10.67 -10.51
N CYS A 271 -4.72 -10.48 -9.69
CA CYS A 271 -4.60 -9.80 -8.40
C CYS A 271 -4.45 -10.77 -7.22
N LEU A 272 -4.81 -12.05 -7.40
CA LEU A 272 -5.07 -12.95 -6.27
C LEU A 272 -3.86 -13.13 -5.36
N ILE A 273 -2.66 -13.25 -5.93
CA ILE A 273 -1.42 -13.38 -5.14
C ILE A 273 -1.20 -12.12 -4.29
N SER A 274 -1.30 -10.93 -4.87
CA SER A 274 -1.12 -9.66 -4.16
C SER A 274 -2.19 -9.44 -3.10
N ILE A 275 -3.43 -9.85 -3.36
CA ILE A 275 -4.51 -9.84 -2.37
C ILE A 275 -4.21 -10.80 -1.22
N CYS A 276 -3.78 -12.03 -1.51
CA CYS A 276 -3.40 -13.02 -0.49
C CYS A 276 -2.28 -12.51 0.42
N LEU A 277 -1.24 -11.89 -0.16
CA LEU A 277 -0.16 -11.26 0.59
C LEU A 277 -0.67 -10.07 1.44
N GLY A 278 -1.53 -9.25 0.86
CA GLY A 278 -2.11 -8.08 1.52
C GLY A 278 -3.02 -8.46 2.68
N LEU A 279 -3.87 -9.47 2.50
CA LEU A 279 -4.72 -10.03 3.55
C LEU A 279 -3.87 -10.56 4.69
N ARG A 280 -2.85 -11.39 4.44
CA ARG A 280 -1.94 -11.87 5.50
C ARG A 280 -1.29 -10.73 6.28
N LYS A 281 -0.89 -9.65 5.60
CA LYS A 281 -0.22 -8.50 6.21
C LYS A 281 -1.18 -7.59 6.99
N TYR A 282 -2.38 -7.37 6.46
CA TYR A 282 -3.34 -6.36 6.94
C TYR A 282 -4.58 -6.96 7.60
N PHE A 283 -4.65 -8.28 7.82
CA PHE A 283 -5.83 -8.95 8.36
C PHE A 283 -6.30 -8.35 9.69
N LYS A 284 -5.38 -7.98 10.58
CA LYS A 284 -5.72 -7.43 11.90
C LYS A 284 -6.50 -6.12 11.84
N ILE A 285 -6.31 -5.31 10.80
CA ILE A 285 -7.06 -4.04 10.62
C ILE A 285 -8.38 -4.25 9.87
N ILE A 286 -8.64 -5.44 9.34
CA ILE A 286 -9.93 -5.81 8.76
C ILE A 286 -10.91 -6.11 9.90
N ARG A 287 -12.08 -5.49 9.85
CA ARG A 287 -13.14 -5.71 10.84
C ARG A 287 -13.58 -7.18 10.88
N LYS A 288 -13.74 -7.71 12.09
CA LYS A 288 -14.11 -9.11 12.36
C LYS A 288 -15.41 -9.55 11.69
N GLU A 289 -16.38 -8.64 11.57
CA GLU A 289 -17.67 -8.89 10.91
C GLU A 289 -17.55 -9.33 9.44
N PHE A 290 -16.41 -9.06 8.78
CA PHE A 290 -16.20 -9.47 7.40
C PHE A 290 -15.27 -10.69 7.23
N HIS A 291 -14.76 -11.25 8.32
CA HIS A 291 -13.78 -12.34 8.29
C HIS A 291 -14.32 -13.59 7.60
N GLU A 292 -15.55 -13.99 7.93
CA GLU A 292 -16.25 -15.11 7.29
C GLU A 292 -16.43 -14.88 5.78
N GLY A 293 -16.84 -13.67 5.39
CA GLY A 293 -16.99 -13.29 3.99
C GLY A 293 -15.67 -13.37 3.20
N ILE A 294 -14.54 -13.01 3.81
CA ILE A 294 -13.22 -13.16 3.18
C ILE A 294 -12.88 -14.63 2.99
N MET A 295 -13.09 -15.45 4.00
CA MET A 295 -12.82 -16.89 3.93
C MET A 295 -13.64 -17.54 2.82
N PHE A 296 -14.94 -17.25 2.75
CA PHE A 296 -15.83 -17.71 1.69
C PHE A 296 -15.32 -17.30 0.30
N LEU A 297 -14.98 -16.03 0.11
CA LEU A 297 -14.50 -15.53 -1.17
C LEU A 297 -13.14 -16.13 -1.57
N LEU A 298 -12.24 -16.38 -0.61
CA LEU A 298 -10.97 -17.06 -0.87
C LEU A 298 -11.21 -18.48 -1.38
N TYR A 299 -12.15 -19.22 -0.78
CA TYR A 299 -12.53 -20.56 -1.27
C TYR A 299 -13.14 -20.54 -2.66
N GLU A 300 -13.99 -19.55 -2.96
CA GLU A 300 -14.57 -19.37 -4.29
C GLU A 300 -13.56 -19.04 -5.39
N ASN A 301 -12.35 -18.60 -5.01
CA ASN A 301 -11.25 -18.27 -5.92
C ASN A 301 -10.27 -19.44 -6.13
N ILE A 302 -10.49 -20.60 -5.53
CA ILE A 302 -9.69 -21.79 -5.80
C ILE A 302 -9.88 -22.25 -7.25
N ILE A 303 -8.78 -22.36 -7.99
CA ILE A 303 -8.76 -22.74 -9.39
C ILE A 303 -8.71 -24.26 -9.51
N LYS A 304 -9.79 -24.85 -10.05
CA LYS A 304 -9.92 -26.31 -10.22
C LYS A 304 -9.33 -26.84 -11.53
N ASN A 305 -9.14 -25.98 -12.54
CA ASN A 305 -8.54 -26.41 -13.80
C ASN A 305 -7.00 -26.26 -13.73
N PRO A 306 -6.22 -27.37 -13.77
CA PRO A 306 -4.77 -27.33 -13.74
C PRO A 306 -4.13 -26.65 -14.96
N GLU A 307 -4.85 -26.54 -16.09
CA GLU A 307 -4.34 -25.91 -17.31
C GLU A 307 -4.21 -24.37 -17.20
N VAL A 308 -4.86 -23.78 -16.19
CA VAL A 308 -4.77 -22.32 -15.96
C VAL A 308 -3.35 -21.97 -15.52
N GLU A 309 -2.75 -20.97 -16.18
CA GLU A 309 -1.41 -20.52 -15.87
C GLU A 309 -1.27 -20.12 -14.39
N ASN A 310 -0.17 -20.56 -13.75
CA ASN A 310 0.12 -20.30 -12.34
C ASN A 310 -0.95 -20.79 -11.33
N CYS A 311 -1.86 -21.69 -11.74
CA CYS A 311 -2.95 -22.19 -10.88
C CYS A 311 -2.45 -22.71 -9.53
N PHE A 312 -1.37 -23.50 -9.53
CA PHE A 312 -0.77 -24.06 -8.31
C PHE A 312 -0.27 -22.95 -7.37
N VAL A 313 0.42 -21.94 -7.90
CA VAL A 313 0.97 -20.83 -7.10
C VAL A 313 -0.16 -19.98 -6.53
N VAL A 314 -1.22 -19.73 -7.32
CA VAL A 314 -2.41 -19.01 -6.86
C VAL A 314 -3.11 -19.78 -5.74
N ASN A 315 -3.43 -21.06 -5.96
CA ASN A 315 -4.10 -21.90 -4.96
C ASN A 315 -3.25 -22.06 -3.70
N SER A 316 -1.94 -22.24 -3.84
CA SER A 316 -1.00 -22.27 -2.71
C SER A 316 -1.10 -21.00 -1.89
N ASN A 317 -1.11 -19.82 -2.52
CA ASN A 317 -1.26 -18.55 -1.80
C ASN A 317 -2.62 -18.42 -1.11
N ILE A 318 -3.70 -18.93 -1.70
CA ILE A 318 -5.03 -18.97 -1.08
C ILE A 318 -4.99 -19.86 0.18
N ILE A 319 -4.50 -21.09 0.07
CA ILE A 319 -4.39 -22.03 1.21
C ILE A 319 -3.56 -21.40 2.33
N LYS A 320 -2.36 -20.90 2.01
CA LYS A 320 -1.48 -20.23 2.98
C LYS A 320 -2.19 -19.07 3.67
N THR A 321 -2.95 -18.27 2.92
CA THR A 321 -3.66 -17.11 3.46
C THR A 321 -4.73 -17.53 4.47
N VAL A 322 -5.54 -18.53 4.12
CA VAL A 322 -6.58 -19.03 5.03
C VAL A 322 -5.98 -19.63 6.29
N TYR A 323 -4.96 -20.49 6.18
CA TYR A 323 -4.29 -21.07 7.34
C TYR A 323 -3.65 -20.02 8.24
N VAL A 324 -2.96 -19.02 7.68
CA VAL A 324 -2.31 -17.96 8.45
C VAL A 324 -3.34 -17.09 9.20
N MET A 325 -4.49 -16.82 8.60
CA MET A 325 -5.50 -15.93 9.18
C MET A 325 -6.43 -16.64 10.17
N PHE A 326 -6.70 -17.93 9.96
CA PHE A 326 -7.82 -18.62 10.63
C PHE A 326 -7.42 -19.87 11.41
N ALA A 327 -6.15 -20.30 11.44
CA ALA A 327 -5.74 -21.49 12.19
C ALA A 327 -6.22 -21.44 13.66
N ASP A 328 -6.04 -20.30 14.32
CA ASP A 328 -6.38 -20.13 15.73
C ASP A 328 -7.89 -19.95 15.98
N ALA A 329 -8.72 -19.94 14.92
CA ALA A 329 -10.17 -19.78 15.02
C ALA A 329 -10.93 -21.09 15.25
N GLY A 330 -10.23 -22.23 15.30
CA GLY A 330 -10.85 -23.55 15.50
C GLY A 330 -11.70 -24.04 14.33
N ILE A 331 -11.43 -23.55 13.12
CA ILE A 331 -12.18 -23.91 11.90
C ILE A 331 -11.57 -25.16 11.27
N GLU A 332 -12.41 -26.10 10.83
CA GLU A 332 -11.95 -27.27 10.07
C GLU A 332 -11.59 -26.90 8.62
N PHE A 333 -10.38 -27.25 8.18
CA PHE A 333 -9.87 -26.94 6.84
C PHE A 333 -10.03 -28.06 5.81
N LYS A 334 -11.03 -28.95 5.96
CA LYS A 334 -11.26 -30.13 5.09
C LYS A 334 -11.26 -29.78 3.59
N LYS A 335 -11.95 -28.71 3.19
CA LYS A 335 -11.99 -28.26 1.78
C LYS A 335 -10.60 -27.88 1.24
N LEU A 336 -9.75 -27.29 2.07
CA LEU A 336 -8.38 -26.95 1.68
C LEU A 336 -7.48 -28.19 1.62
N MET A 337 -7.70 -29.17 2.49
CA MET A 337 -6.97 -30.43 2.43
C MET A 337 -7.26 -31.17 1.12
N VAL A 338 -8.53 -31.27 0.74
CA VAL A 338 -8.93 -31.83 -0.57
C VAL A 338 -8.27 -31.07 -1.72
N CYS A 339 -8.34 -29.73 -1.69
CA CYS A 339 -7.69 -28.90 -2.71
C CYS A 339 -6.18 -29.15 -2.79
N PHE A 340 -5.48 -29.25 -1.66
CA PHE A 340 -4.05 -29.53 -1.62
C PHE A 340 -3.75 -30.92 -2.18
N ASN A 341 -4.52 -31.93 -1.79
CA ASN A 341 -4.41 -33.30 -2.32
C ASN A 341 -4.62 -33.34 -3.83
N ASP A 342 -5.56 -32.58 -4.38
CA ASP A 342 -5.80 -32.49 -5.82
C ASP A 342 -4.63 -31.80 -6.54
N MET A 343 -4.08 -30.74 -5.95
CA MET A 343 -2.92 -30.01 -6.47
C MET A 343 -1.64 -30.86 -6.54
N LEU A 344 -1.54 -31.95 -5.77
CA LEU A 344 -0.43 -32.89 -5.85
C LEU A 344 -0.55 -33.86 -7.05
N SER A 345 -1.54 -33.67 -7.91
CA SER A 345 -1.69 -34.40 -9.18
C SER A 345 -0.76 -33.87 -10.27
N TYR A 346 -0.31 -34.75 -11.17
CA TYR A 346 0.66 -34.45 -12.24
C TYR A 346 0.35 -33.16 -13.03
N GLY A 347 -0.91 -32.92 -13.39
CA GLY A 347 -1.32 -31.78 -14.24
C GLY A 347 -0.97 -30.40 -13.68
N TYR A 348 -0.81 -30.24 -12.37
CA TYR A 348 -0.56 -28.94 -11.74
C TYR A 348 0.91 -28.46 -11.86
N PHE A 349 1.84 -29.32 -12.30
CA PHE A 349 3.27 -29.04 -12.22
C PHE A 349 3.95 -28.71 -13.55
N TYR A 350 3.27 -28.90 -14.68
CA TYR A 350 3.87 -28.90 -16.02
C TYR A 350 4.64 -27.61 -16.39
N ASN A 351 4.24 -26.46 -15.84
CA ASN A 351 4.79 -25.14 -16.19
C ASN A 351 5.47 -24.38 -15.03
N ILE A 352 5.83 -25.07 -13.94
CA ILE A 352 6.35 -24.41 -12.73
C ILE A 352 7.85 -24.67 -12.57
N LYS A 353 8.62 -23.61 -12.33
CA LYS A 353 10.05 -23.73 -12.04
C LYS A 353 10.26 -24.55 -10.77
N LYS A 354 11.19 -25.51 -10.80
CA LYS A 354 11.49 -26.44 -9.68
C LYS A 354 11.72 -25.74 -8.34
N ASN A 355 12.43 -24.60 -8.33
CA ASN A 355 12.69 -23.83 -7.11
C ASN A 355 11.44 -23.16 -6.51
N VAL A 356 10.53 -22.67 -7.37
CA VAL A 356 9.23 -22.14 -6.94
C VAL A 356 8.40 -23.27 -6.35
N LEU A 357 8.34 -24.40 -7.04
CA LEU A 357 7.62 -25.58 -6.60
C LEU A 357 8.10 -26.08 -5.22
N GLU A 358 9.42 -26.19 -5.03
CA GLU A 358 10.04 -26.60 -3.77
C GLU A 358 9.63 -25.71 -2.62
N LYS A 359 9.72 -24.39 -2.81
CA LYS A 359 9.30 -23.41 -1.81
C LYS A 359 7.81 -23.55 -1.48
N GLU A 360 6.96 -23.58 -2.51
CA GLU A 360 5.51 -23.60 -2.33
C GLU A 360 5.03 -24.88 -1.62
N ILE A 361 5.51 -26.06 -2.02
CA ILE A 361 5.18 -27.33 -1.34
C ILE A 361 5.70 -27.34 0.09
N SER A 362 6.96 -26.94 0.31
CA SER A 362 7.56 -26.98 1.66
C SER A 362 6.80 -26.10 2.64
N ASP A 363 6.42 -24.89 2.21
CA ASP A 363 5.63 -23.97 3.02
C ASP A 363 4.22 -24.54 3.34
N LEU A 364 3.57 -25.17 2.35
CA LEU A 364 2.25 -25.78 2.55
C LEU A 364 2.31 -26.96 3.52
N LEU A 365 3.29 -27.86 3.36
CA LEU A 365 3.49 -28.97 4.29
C LEU A 365 3.79 -28.47 5.70
N PHE A 366 4.59 -27.41 5.83
CA PHE A 366 4.83 -26.77 7.11
C PHE A 366 3.54 -26.26 7.76
N LEU A 367 2.74 -25.48 7.04
CA LEU A 367 1.53 -24.89 7.58
C LEU A 367 0.45 -25.93 7.89
N MET A 368 0.29 -26.93 7.01
CA MET A 368 -0.83 -27.88 7.09
C MET A 368 -0.52 -29.09 7.96
N PHE A 369 0.73 -29.59 7.97
CA PHE A 369 1.08 -30.86 8.63
C PHE A 369 2.06 -30.72 9.80
N PHE A 370 2.95 -29.73 9.79
CA PHE A 370 3.95 -29.58 10.86
C PHE A 370 3.51 -28.60 11.95
N LYS A 371 2.77 -27.54 11.60
CA LYS A 371 2.24 -26.58 12.58
C LYS A 371 1.15 -27.22 13.44
N GLU A 372 0.29 -28.01 12.83
CA GLU A 372 -0.78 -28.76 13.50
C GLU A 372 -0.83 -30.19 12.95
N LYS A 373 -0.94 -31.19 13.85
CA LYS A 373 -1.03 -32.58 13.44
C LYS A 373 -2.37 -32.84 12.75
N GLN A 374 -2.32 -33.35 11.53
CA GLN A 374 -3.48 -33.82 10.78
C GLN A 374 -3.81 -35.27 11.16
N ASN A 375 -4.97 -35.74 10.72
CA ASN A 375 -5.30 -37.16 10.87
C ASN A 375 -4.38 -38.03 9.98
N ASN A 376 -4.17 -39.28 10.39
CA ASN A 376 -3.27 -40.19 9.69
C ASN A 376 -3.77 -40.55 8.28
N VAL A 377 -5.08 -40.50 8.01
CA VAL A 377 -5.63 -40.84 6.69
C VAL A 377 -5.19 -39.80 5.65
N ASP A 378 -5.36 -38.52 5.94
CA ASP A 378 -4.96 -37.41 5.06
C ASP A 378 -3.44 -37.38 4.86
N LEU A 379 -2.67 -37.64 5.93
CA LEU A 379 -1.22 -37.75 5.85
C LEU A 379 -0.78 -38.86 4.90
N ILE A 380 -1.35 -40.05 5.01
CA ILE A 380 -0.99 -41.20 4.19
C ILE A 380 -1.31 -40.92 2.71
N GLU A 381 -2.45 -40.29 2.42
CA GLU A 381 -2.79 -39.88 1.05
C GLU A 381 -1.77 -38.88 0.48
N VAL A 382 -1.41 -37.84 1.25
CA VAL A 382 -0.40 -36.86 0.86
C VAL A 382 0.94 -37.53 0.62
N LEU A 383 1.41 -38.38 1.54
CA LEU A 383 2.67 -39.09 1.41
C LEU A 383 2.72 -39.93 0.12
N ARG A 384 1.63 -40.62 -0.24
CA ARG A 384 1.54 -41.40 -1.49
C ARG A 384 1.73 -40.49 -2.69
N LYS A 385 1.02 -39.36 -2.74
CA LYS A 385 1.11 -38.41 -3.84
C LYS A 385 2.49 -37.75 -3.94
N LEU A 386 3.12 -37.39 -2.81
CA LEU A 386 4.47 -36.85 -2.79
C LEU A 386 5.50 -37.86 -3.33
N VAL A 387 5.37 -39.14 -2.96
CA VAL A 387 6.21 -40.21 -3.50
C VAL A 387 6.01 -40.34 -5.01
N CYS A 388 4.76 -40.40 -5.49
CA CYS A 388 4.48 -40.44 -6.92
C CYS A 388 5.09 -39.24 -7.65
N LEU A 389 4.93 -38.02 -7.14
CA LEU A 389 5.53 -36.82 -7.71
C LEU A 389 7.06 -36.90 -7.73
N ARG A 390 7.66 -37.39 -6.65
CA ARG A 390 9.10 -37.58 -6.57
C ARG A 390 9.64 -38.52 -7.64
N ILE A 391 8.92 -39.60 -7.91
CA ILE A 391 9.26 -40.59 -8.95
C ILE A 391 9.05 -39.97 -10.34
N SER A 392 7.87 -39.42 -10.62
CA SER A 392 7.48 -38.95 -11.95
C SER A 392 8.20 -37.68 -12.42
N TYR A 393 8.59 -36.78 -11.52
CA TYR A 393 9.24 -35.50 -11.86
C TYR A 393 10.71 -35.40 -11.37
N HIS A 394 11.26 -36.46 -10.77
CA HIS A 394 12.62 -36.46 -10.22
C HIS A 394 12.90 -35.28 -9.26
N LEU A 395 11.91 -34.93 -8.42
CA LEU A 395 11.96 -33.79 -7.50
C LEU A 395 12.69 -34.14 -6.19
N THR A 396 14.02 -34.28 -6.25
CA THR A 396 14.89 -34.68 -5.13
C THR A 396 14.65 -33.97 -3.79
N PHE A 397 14.19 -32.71 -3.79
CA PHE A 397 13.88 -31.99 -2.54
C PHE A 397 12.74 -32.65 -1.73
N LEU A 398 11.85 -33.40 -2.39
CA LEU A 398 10.76 -34.13 -1.74
C LEU A 398 11.28 -35.25 -0.84
N ASP A 399 12.49 -35.76 -1.08
CA ASP A 399 13.07 -36.84 -0.27
C ASP A 399 13.16 -36.41 1.20
N THR A 400 13.68 -35.20 1.41
CA THR A 400 13.78 -34.56 2.72
C THR A 400 12.41 -34.30 3.34
N GLN A 401 11.41 -33.88 2.56
CA GLN A 401 10.08 -33.55 3.08
C GLN A 401 9.30 -34.82 3.48
N ILE A 402 9.37 -35.87 2.66
CA ILE A 402 8.76 -37.18 2.93
C ILE A 402 9.34 -37.78 4.21
N GLN A 403 10.67 -37.78 4.36
CA GLN A 403 11.33 -38.28 5.56
C GLN A 403 10.91 -37.49 6.82
N LYS A 404 10.86 -36.15 6.73
CA LYS A 404 10.40 -35.32 7.85
C LYS A 404 8.97 -35.65 8.28
N LEU A 405 8.06 -35.86 7.33
CA LEU A 405 6.67 -36.23 7.63
C LEU A 405 6.60 -37.60 8.29
N ILE A 406 7.31 -38.61 7.77
CA ILE A 406 7.34 -39.96 8.35
C ILE A 406 7.82 -39.92 9.80
N ILE A 407 8.91 -39.19 10.07
CA ILE A 407 9.47 -39.07 11.43
C ILE A 407 8.51 -38.31 12.35
N PHE A 408 7.95 -37.18 11.90
CA PHE A 408 7.09 -36.33 12.75
C PHE A 408 5.77 -37.01 13.16
N TYR A 409 5.25 -37.87 12.28
CA TYR A 409 4.01 -38.63 12.51
C TYR A 409 4.24 -40.07 12.97
N ASP A 410 5.49 -40.53 13.07
CA ASP A 410 5.86 -41.90 13.42
C ASP A 410 5.15 -42.95 12.52
N VAL A 411 5.23 -42.75 11.21
CA VAL A 411 4.51 -43.59 10.23
C VAL A 411 5.26 -44.89 9.98
N ASN A 412 4.62 -46.03 10.29
CA ASN A 412 5.11 -47.33 9.84
C ASN A 412 4.72 -47.59 8.37
N VAL A 413 5.67 -47.31 7.48
CA VAL A 413 5.43 -47.38 6.04
C VAL A 413 5.21 -48.83 5.53
N TRP A 414 5.62 -49.83 6.30
CA TRP A 414 5.48 -51.25 5.96
C TRP A 414 4.08 -51.81 6.25
N GLU A 415 3.40 -51.28 7.26
CA GLU A 415 2.02 -51.68 7.62
C GLU A 415 0.95 -50.96 6.79
N SER A 416 1.33 -49.87 6.12
CA SER A 416 0.40 -48.93 5.47
C SER A 416 -0.01 -49.30 4.02
N ASN A 417 0.27 -50.52 3.55
CA ASN A 417 0.07 -50.97 2.15
C ASN A 417 0.62 -49.96 1.12
N PHE A 418 1.87 -49.54 1.29
CA PHE A 418 2.49 -48.44 0.56
C PHE A 418 3.38 -48.96 -0.59
N TYR A 419 2.77 -49.53 -1.63
CA TYR A 419 3.50 -50.15 -2.75
C TYR A 419 4.45 -49.16 -3.45
N GLU A 420 4.04 -47.90 -3.57
CA GLU A 420 4.82 -46.81 -4.14
C GLU A 420 6.09 -46.52 -3.33
N PHE A 421 6.07 -46.77 -2.02
CA PHE A 421 7.24 -46.55 -1.16
C PHE A 421 8.35 -47.59 -1.39
N ALA A 422 7.98 -48.82 -1.75
CA ALA A 422 8.97 -49.84 -2.10
C ALA A 422 9.72 -49.48 -3.39
N LEU A 423 9.02 -48.87 -4.37
CA LEU A 423 9.63 -48.32 -5.59
C LEU A 423 10.51 -47.11 -5.28
N TYR A 424 10.03 -46.21 -4.43
CA TYR A 424 10.77 -45.05 -3.95
C TYR A 424 12.08 -45.41 -3.24
N GLN A 425 12.06 -46.39 -2.32
CA GLN A 425 13.28 -46.86 -1.64
C GLN A 425 14.29 -47.48 -2.61
N LYS A 426 13.83 -48.17 -3.66
CA LYS A 426 14.72 -48.69 -4.70
C LYS A 426 15.39 -47.59 -5.52
N MET A 427 14.77 -46.42 -5.66
CA MET A 427 15.34 -45.25 -6.35
C MET A 427 16.34 -44.45 -5.50
N LEU A 428 16.29 -44.58 -4.17
CA LEU A 428 17.22 -43.91 -3.26
C LEU A 428 18.55 -44.66 -3.06
N LYS A 429 18.59 -45.95 -3.42
CA LYS A 429 19.79 -46.78 -3.47
C LYS A 429 20.46 -46.59 -4.82
#